data_AF-A0A1P8UBM2-F1
#
_entry.id   AF-A0A1P8UBM2-F1
#
_cell.length_a   1.000
_cell.length_b   1.000
_cell.length_c   1.000
_cell.angle_alpha   90.00
_cell.angle_beta   90.00
_cell.angle_gamma   90.00
#
_symmetry.space_group_name_H-M   'P 1'
#
loop_
_entity.id
_entity.type
_entity.pdbx_description
1 polymer ?
#
loop_
_entity_poly.entity_id
_entity_poly.type
_entity_poly.pdbx_seq_one_letter_code
_entity_poly.pdbx_strand_id
1 'polypeptide(L)' 'MTGLTPYLHFAGTAREALTFYRDVFGGELVDPLALKPWGDHDGQVRDRFGVTWLIGYQG' A
#
# COMPACT_ATOMS: atom_id res chain seq x y z
N MET A 1 18.10 -7.41 10.24
CA MET A 1 17.61 -6.05 10.52
C MET A 1 16.10 -6.06 10.33
N THR A 2 15.34 -5.91 11.40
CA THR A 2 13.87 -5.84 11.35
C THR A 2 13.48 -4.43 10.91
N GLY A 3 13.17 -4.25 9.63
CA GLY A 3 12.64 -2.99 9.12
C GLY A 3 11.15 -2.89 9.47
N LEU A 4 10.72 -1.75 10.01
CA LEU A 4 9.29 -1.46 10.16
C LEU A 4 8.66 -1.47 8.76
N THR A 5 7.57 -2.22 8.60
CA THR A 5 6.70 -2.14 7.43
C THR A 5 5.45 -1.37 7.85
N PRO A 6 5.37 -0.06 7.59
CA PRO A 6 4.20 0.71 7.97
C PRO A 6 2.98 0.22 7.19
N TYR A 7 1.85 0.05 7.87
CA TYR A 7 0.56 -0.26 7.26
C TYR A 7 -0.38 0.93 7.37
N LEU A 8 -0.77 1.49 6.23
CA LEU A 8 -1.81 2.51 6.15
C LEU A 8 -3.12 1.85 5.75
N HIS A 9 -4.06 1.82 6.69
CA HIS A 9 -5.40 1.29 6.49
C HIS A 9 -6.43 2.42 6.46
N PHE A 10 -7.24 2.46 5.41
CA PHE A 10 -8.28 3.48 5.21
C PHE A 10 -9.68 2.88 5.33
N ALA A 11 -10.65 3.66 5.81
CA ALA A 11 -12.05 3.29 5.78
C ALA A 11 -12.71 3.80 4.48
N GLY A 12 -13.24 2.91 3.64
CA GLY A 12 -13.96 3.31 2.41
C GLY A 12 -13.09 3.43 1.15
N THR A 13 -13.48 4.31 0.20
CA THR A 13 -12.93 4.42 -1.17
C THR A 13 -11.45 4.79 -1.23
N ALA A 14 -10.57 3.82 -0.97
CA ALA A 14 -9.12 4.00 -1.01
C ALA A 14 -8.47 3.62 -2.36
N ARG A 15 -9.30 3.38 -3.39
CA ARG A 15 -8.82 3.22 -4.77
C ARG A 15 -8.03 4.45 -5.25
N GLU A 16 -8.50 5.64 -4.87
CA GLU A 16 -7.81 6.90 -5.17
C GLU A 16 -6.55 7.07 -4.31
N ALA A 17 -6.62 6.66 -3.03
CA ALA A 17 -5.51 6.76 -2.08
C ALA A 17 -4.27 5.98 -2.55
N LEU A 18 -4.41 4.76 -3.06
CA LEU A 18 -3.23 4.02 -3.54
C LEU A 18 -2.61 4.66 -4.79
N THR A 19 -3.42 5.11 -5.75
CA THR A 19 -2.92 5.81 -6.94
C THR A 19 -2.15 7.06 -6.52
N PHE A 20 -2.72 7.83 -5.58
CA PHE A 20 -2.08 8.98 -4.96
C PHE A 20 -0.77 8.62 -4.26
N TYR A 21 -0.74 7.58 -3.40
CA TYR A 21 0.45 7.22 -2.65
C TYR A 21 1.56 6.61 -3.51
N ARG A 22 1.22 5.84 -4.55
CA ARG A 22 2.18 5.41 -5.57
C ARG A 22 2.88 6.62 -6.19
N ASP A 23 2.09 7.61 -6.61
CA ASP A 23 2.61 8.82 -7.25
C ASP A 23 3.39 9.71 -6.25
N VAL A 24 2.93 9.81 -4.99
CA VAL A 24 3.57 10.59 -3.91
C VAL A 24 4.91 10.01 -3.48
N PHE A 25 5.02 8.68 -3.37
CA PHE A 25 6.26 8.07 -2.88
C PHE A 25 7.34 7.94 -3.96
N GLY A 26 6.98 8.06 -5.25
CA GLY A 26 7.91 7.87 -6.36
C GLY A 26 8.64 6.52 -6.28
N GLY A 27 7.97 5.54 -5.68
CA GLY A 27 8.52 4.25 -5.31
C GLY A 27 8.21 3.15 -6.32
N GLU A 28 8.90 2.04 -6.20
CA GLU A 28 8.66 0.84 -7.01
C GLU A 28 7.43 0.08 -6.51
N LEU A 29 6.56 -0.34 -7.43
CA LEU A 29 5.41 -1.18 -7.11
C LEU A 29 5.89 -2.61 -6.79
N VAL A 30 5.68 -3.08 -5.56
CA VAL A 30 6.08 -4.42 -5.12
C VAL A 30 4.93 -5.41 -5.26
N ASP A 31 3.72 -5.01 -4.85
CA ASP A 31 2.51 -5.81 -4.98
C ASP A 31 1.35 -4.88 -5.41
N PRO A 32 0.68 -5.14 -6.54
CA PRO A 32 -0.47 -4.34 -6.95
C PRO A 32 -1.61 -4.43 -5.93
N LEU A 33 -2.34 -3.32 -5.78
CA LEU A 33 -3.56 -3.29 -4.99
C LEU A 33 -4.60 -4.24 -5.60
N ALA A 34 -4.96 -5.28 -4.85
CA ALA A 34 -5.91 -6.30 -5.28
C ALA A 34 -6.76 -6.78 -4.12
N LEU A 35 -7.92 -7.38 -4.42
CA LEU A 35 -8.71 -8.09 -3.41
C LEU A 35 -7.91 -9.27 -2.90
N LYS A 36 -7.72 -9.34 -1.59
CA LYS A 36 -7.04 -10.43 -0.93
C LYS A 36 -8.05 -11.48 -0.46
N PRO A 37 -7.61 -12.72 -0.23
CA PRO A 37 -8.51 -13.81 0.21
C PRO A 37 -9.27 -13.55 1.52
N TRP A 38 -8.82 -12.61 2.35
CA TRP A 38 -9.46 -12.22 3.61
C TRP A 38 -10.47 -11.07 3.48
N GLY A 39 -10.76 -10.61 2.27
CA GLY A 39 -11.81 -9.62 2.00
C GLY A 39 -11.35 -8.16 1.92
N ASP A 40 -10.10 -7.87 2.28
CA ASP A 40 -9.53 -6.53 2.16
C ASP A 40 -8.90 -6.31 0.80
N HIS A 41 -8.83 -5.05 0.39
CA HIS A 41 -8.00 -4.62 -0.74
C HIS A 41 -6.70 -4.05 -0.22
N ASP A 42 -5.56 -4.69 -0.51
CA ASP A 42 -4.24 -4.16 -0.15
C ASP A 42 -3.17 -4.39 -1.23
N GLY A 43 -2.08 -3.63 -1.14
CA GLY A 43 -0.91 -3.66 -2.03
C GLY A 43 0.32 -3.01 -1.39
N GLN A 44 1.49 -3.15 -2.04
CA GLN A 44 2.77 -2.73 -1.49
C GLN A 44 3.57 -1.85 -2.45
N VAL A 45 4.21 -0.81 -1.91
CA VAL A 45 5.12 0.08 -2.63
C VAL A 45 6.41 0.23 -1.83
N ARG A 46 7.55 0.24 -2.52
CA ARG A 46 8.88 0.45 -1.94
C ARG A 46 9.37 1.84 -2.30
N ASP A 47 9.57 2.71 -1.32
CA ASP A 47 10.08 4.07 -1.58
C ASP A 47 11.59 4.11 -1.87
N ARG A 48 12.09 5.29 -2.27
CA ARG A 48 13.51 5.54 -2.60
C ARG A 48 14.49 5.29 -1.45
N PHE A 49 14.01 5.24 -0.21
CA PHE A 49 14.83 5.00 0.97
C PHE A 49 14.88 3.52 1.34
N GLY A 50 14.18 2.67 0.59
CA GLY A 50 14.15 1.25 0.83
C GLY A 50 13.05 0.83 1.82
N VAL A 51 12.07 1.66 2.14
CA VAL A 51 10.95 1.29 3.04
C VAL A 51 9.80 0.69 2.23
N THR A 52 9.34 -0.51 2.60
CA THR A 52 8.08 -1.06 2.06
C THR A 52 6.91 -0.54 2.87
N TRP A 53 5.96 0.05 2.16
CA TRP A 53 4.67 0.47 2.66
C TRP A 53 3.63 -0.56 2.26
N LEU A 54 2.83 -1.03 3.22
CA LEU A 54 1.58 -1.73 2.96
C LEU A 54 0.46 -0.70 2.97
N ILE A 55 -0.41 -0.73 1.96
CA ILE A 55 -1.51 0.21 1.81
C ILE A 55 -2.76 -0.58 1.48
N GLY A 56 -3.81 -0.39 2.25
CA GLY A 56 -5.05 -1.12 2.04
C GLY A 56 -6.29 -0.44 2.61
N TYR A 57 -7.44 -1.02 2.28
CA TYR A 57 -8.74 -0.60 2.79
C TYR A 57 -9.68 -1.80 2.86
N GLN A 58 -10.56 -1.74 3.84
CA GLN A 58 -11.67 -2.66 3.97
C GLN A 58 -12.84 -2.21 3.10
N GLY A 59 -13.39 -3.16 2.34
CA GLY A 59 -14.61 -3.00 1.53
C GLY A 59 -15.84 -3.55 2.23
#